data_AF-A0A5M3WCB7-F1
#
_entry.id   AF-A0A5M3WCB7-F1
#
_cell.length_a   1.000
_cell.length_b   1.000
_cell.length_c   1.000
_cell.angle_alpha   90.00
_cell.angle_beta   90.00
_cell.angle_gamma   90.00
#
_symmetry.space_group_name_H-M   'P 1'
#
loop_
_entity.id
_entity.type
_entity.pdbx_description
1 polymer ?
#
loop_
_entity_poly.entity_id
_entity_poly.type
_entity_poly.pdbx_seq_one_letter_code
_entity_poly.pdbx_strand_id
1 'polypeptide(L)'
;MHRMAITALTLACAVVVTPAVAAAPATATAKPTYRACYDGKCQFTFSDSVSFRISKKRYGFSRVYVSKEYVGGVFNADMVVVQGPGITSSLGEGGRGDMRRNGKNTLSFRVLAITSQGATIRFTG
;
A
#
# COMPACT_ATOMS: atom_id res chain seq x y z
N MET A 1 -52.37 50.16 -41.86
CA MET A 1 -52.32 49.96 -40.40
C MET A 1 -51.91 48.51 -40.19
N HIS A 2 -50.61 48.21 -40.01
CA HIS A 2 -49.97 47.96 -38.70
C HIS A 2 -50.81 47.01 -37.83
N ARG A 3 -50.33 45.92 -37.25
CA ARG A 3 -49.05 45.18 -37.14
C ARG A 3 -49.36 44.09 -36.07
N MET A 4 -48.48 43.07 -35.94
CA MET A 4 -48.29 42.20 -34.74
C MET A 4 -49.29 41.06 -34.56
N ALA A 5 -48.95 39.84 -34.13
CA ALA A 5 -47.72 39.11 -33.78
C ALA A 5 -48.14 37.60 -33.78
N ILE A 6 -47.31 36.55 -33.71
CA ILE A 6 -46.13 36.27 -32.88
C ILE A 6 -45.32 35.19 -33.59
N THR A 7 -44.04 35.46 -33.79
CA THR A 7 -43.01 34.63 -34.41
C THR A 7 -42.38 33.65 -33.42
N ALA A 8 -42.25 32.40 -33.89
CA ALA A 8 -41.32 31.32 -33.57
C ALA A 8 -40.38 31.43 -32.34
N LEU A 9 -40.51 30.44 -31.44
CA LEU A 9 -39.43 29.96 -30.59
C LEU A 9 -38.40 29.18 -31.43
N THR A 10 -37.15 29.64 -31.48
CA THR A 10 -35.98 28.77 -31.70
C THR A 10 -34.80 29.29 -30.90
N LEU A 11 -34.59 28.69 -29.74
CA LEU A 11 -33.41 28.87 -28.90
C LEU A 11 -32.61 27.56 -28.95
N ALA A 12 -31.46 27.54 -29.62
CA ALA A 12 -30.46 26.48 -29.45
C ALA A 12 -29.10 26.93 -30.02
N CYS A 13 -28.27 27.54 -29.17
CA CYS A 13 -26.84 27.66 -29.45
C CYS A 13 -26.19 26.28 -29.25
N ALA A 14 -25.97 25.55 -30.34
CA ALA A 14 -25.17 24.33 -30.33
C ALA A 14 -23.68 24.73 -30.38
N VAL A 15 -23.06 24.92 -29.21
CA VAL A 15 -21.60 25.00 -29.11
C VAL A 15 -21.07 23.57 -29.11
N VAL A 16 -20.52 23.14 -30.25
CA VAL A 16 -19.82 21.87 -30.37
C VAL A 16 -18.49 21.99 -29.64
N VAL A 17 -18.48 21.64 -28.36
CA VAL A 17 -17.23 21.46 -27.60
C VAL A 17 -16.76 20.03 -27.86
N THR A 18 -15.80 19.86 -28.76
CA THR A 18 -15.05 18.60 -28.89
C THR A 18 -14.33 18.32 -27.58
N PRO A 19 -14.47 17.12 -26.98
CA PRO A 19 -13.77 16.79 -25.75
C PRO A 19 -12.28 16.67 -26.05
N ALA A 20 -11.49 17.56 -25.43
CA ALA A 20 -10.06 17.36 -25.31
C ALA A 20 -9.85 16.07 -24.52
N VAL A 21 -9.35 15.02 -25.18
CA VAL A 21 -8.93 13.79 -24.52
C VAL A 21 -7.72 14.16 -23.68
N ALA A 22 -7.97 14.47 -22.41
CA ALA A 22 -6.93 14.68 -21.43
C ALA A 22 -6.13 13.39 -21.32
N ALA A 23 -4.96 13.36 -21.93
CA ALA A 23 -3.95 12.35 -21.65
C ALA A 23 -3.63 12.46 -20.16
N ALA A 24 -4.24 11.59 -19.36
CA ALA A 24 -3.94 11.49 -17.94
C ALA A 24 -2.43 11.26 -17.82
N PRO A 25 -1.70 12.05 -17.01
CA PRO A 25 -0.29 11.80 -16.80
C PRO A 25 -0.17 10.41 -16.23
N ALA A 26 0.55 9.53 -16.93
CA ALA A 26 1.00 8.27 -16.36
C ALA A 26 1.96 8.64 -15.23
N THR A 27 1.42 8.85 -14.02
CA THR A 27 2.20 8.89 -12.81
C THR A 27 2.84 7.53 -12.68
N ALA A 28 4.07 7.41 -13.15
CA ALA A 28 4.94 6.31 -12.79
C ALA A 28 5.01 6.33 -11.26
N THR A 29 4.23 5.47 -10.62
CA THR A 29 4.22 5.29 -9.18
C THR A 29 5.64 4.89 -8.78
N ALA A 30 6.41 5.88 -8.33
CA ALA A 30 7.76 5.65 -7.85
C ALA A 30 7.69 4.57 -6.79
N LYS A 31 8.42 3.47 -6.98
CA LYS A 31 8.41 2.35 -6.05
C LYS A 31 8.71 2.88 -4.65
N PRO A 32 7.85 2.65 -3.65
CA PRO A 32 8.04 3.20 -2.31
C PRO A 32 9.44 2.87 -1.78
N THR A 33 10.18 3.90 -1.38
CA THR A 33 11.56 3.75 -0.92
C THR A 33 11.57 3.45 0.57
N TYR A 34 11.82 2.19 0.94
CA TYR A 34 11.87 1.74 2.33
C TYR A 34 13.18 2.07 3.05
N ARG A 35 13.88 3.14 2.66
CA ARG A 35 15.13 3.56 3.31
C ARG A 35 14.91 3.94 4.77
N ALA A 36 13.76 4.53 5.08
CA ALA A 36 13.35 4.87 6.45
C ALA A 36 13.22 3.63 7.36
N CYS A 37 13.03 2.44 6.79
CA CYS A 37 12.96 1.19 7.56
C CYS A 37 14.33 0.62 7.96
N TYR A 38 15.46 1.24 7.57
CA TYR A 38 16.79 0.67 7.80
C TYR A 38 17.11 0.44 9.29
N ASP A 39 16.63 1.34 10.15
CA ASP A 39 16.79 1.26 11.61
C ASP A 39 15.73 0.37 12.29
N GLY A 40 14.91 -0.34 11.51
CA GLY A 40 13.85 -1.20 12.02
C GLY A 40 12.63 -0.44 12.54
N LYS A 41 12.52 0.87 12.29
CA LYS A 41 11.41 1.72 12.75
C LYS A 41 10.74 2.40 11.57
N CYS A 42 9.59 1.88 11.14
CA CYS A 42 8.82 2.49 10.07
C CYS A 42 7.39 1.97 10.07
N GLN A 43 6.51 2.68 9.38
CA GLN A 43 5.15 2.22 9.10
C GLN A 43 4.88 2.43 7.62
N PHE A 44 4.25 1.45 6.99
CA PHE A 44 3.84 1.57 5.59
C PHE A 44 2.67 0.66 5.29
N THR A 45 1.96 1.02 4.23
CA THR A 45 0.89 0.23 3.62
C THR A 45 1.42 -0.36 2.31
N PHE A 46 1.08 -1.61 2.05
CA PHE A 46 1.52 -2.32 0.85
C PHE A 46 0.35 -3.13 0.28
N SER A 47 0.20 -3.08 -1.04
CA SER A 47 -0.70 -3.94 -1.83
C SER A 47 0.00 -5.23 -2.22
N ASP A 48 1.27 -5.10 -2.63
CA ASP A 48 2.10 -6.16 -3.17
C ASP A 48 3.23 -6.55 -2.21
N SER A 49 3.89 -7.67 -2.50
CA SER A 49 5.05 -8.12 -1.74
C SER A 49 6.19 -7.09 -1.78
N VAL A 50 6.66 -6.73 -0.59
CA VAL A 50 7.69 -5.73 -0.36
C VAL A 50 8.96 -6.42 0.14
N SER A 51 10.11 -5.92 -0.28
CA SER A 51 11.38 -6.23 0.36
C SER A 51 12.17 -4.97 0.66
N PHE A 52 12.82 -4.94 1.82
CA PHE A 52 13.63 -3.80 2.22
C PHE A 52 14.84 -4.22 3.05
N ARG A 53 15.80 -3.29 3.17
CA ARG A 53 17.04 -3.52 3.91
C ARG A 53 16.93 -2.98 5.33
N ILE A 54 17.56 -3.69 6.27
CA ILE A 54 17.73 -3.27 7.66
C ILE A 54 19.20 -3.37 8.09
N SER A 55 19.54 -2.74 9.21
CA SER A 55 20.89 -2.78 9.77
C SER A 55 21.30 -4.19 10.21
N LYS A 56 22.18 -4.83 9.42
CA LYS A 56 22.78 -6.14 9.75
C LYS A 56 23.53 -6.11 11.08
N LYS A 57 24.21 -5.01 11.38
CA LYS A 57 24.96 -4.84 12.63
C LYS A 57 24.02 -4.87 13.84
N ARG A 58 22.83 -4.28 13.72
CA ARG A 58 21.84 -4.22 14.80
C ARG A 58 21.10 -5.53 14.97
N TYR A 59 20.54 -6.09 13.90
CA TYR A 59 19.58 -7.21 13.95
C TYR A 59 20.18 -8.58 13.61
N GLY A 60 21.37 -8.63 13.01
CA GLY A 60 22.01 -9.88 12.58
C GLY A 60 21.63 -10.35 11.17
N PHE A 61 20.74 -9.63 10.50
CA PHE A 61 20.32 -9.87 9.12
C PHE A 61 20.03 -8.53 8.42
N SER A 62 20.02 -8.54 7.10
CA SER A 62 20.01 -7.31 6.30
C SER A 62 18.78 -7.11 5.45
N ARG A 63 17.87 -8.09 5.36
CA ARG A 63 16.71 -8.02 4.47
C ARG A 63 15.48 -8.64 5.11
N VAL A 64 14.36 -7.95 4.95
CA VAL A 64 13.02 -8.35 5.37
C VAL A 64 12.14 -8.39 4.13
N TYR A 65 11.27 -9.39 4.06
CA TYR A 65 10.20 -9.48 3.08
C TYR A 65 8.87 -9.41 3.81
N VAL A 66 7.91 -8.69 3.24
CA VAL A 66 6.57 -8.53 3.79
C VAL A 66 5.58 -8.73 2.65
N SER A 67 4.61 -9.61 2.85
CA SER A 67 3.56 -9.91 1.87
C SER A 67 2.22 -10.06 2.58
N LYS A 68 1.13 -9.87 1.81
CA LYS A 68 -0.22 -10.25 2.23
C LYS A 68 -0.51 -11.58 1.54
N GLU A 69 -0.77 -12.61 2.32
CA GLU A 69 -1.01 -13.96 1.80
C GLU A 69 -2.24 -14.56 2.49
N TYR A 70 -3.03 -15.28 1.71
CA TYR A 70 -4.10 -16.09 2.26
C TYR A 70 -3.48 -17.34 2.90
N VAL A 71 -3.60 -17.45 4.23
CA VAL A 71 -3.07 -18.60 4.97
C VAL A 71 -4.22 -19.57 5.24
N GLY A 72 -4.28 -20.62 4.42
CA GLY A 72 -5.23 -21.71 4.59
C GLY A 72 -4.97 -22.57 5.83
N GLY A 73 -5.93 -23.43 6.18
CA GLY A 73 -5.81 -24.39 7.27
C GLY A 73 -6.40 -23.85 8.57
N VAL A 74 -5.59 -23.69 9.61
CA VAL A 74 -6.08 -23.26 10.94
C VAL A 74 -6.57 -21.81 10.95
N PHE A 75 -5.99 -20.95 10.11
CA PHE A 75 -6.32 -19.52 10.09
C PHE A 75 -7.43 -19.17 9.09
N ASN A 76 -7.42 -19.76 7.88
CA ASN A 76 -8.37 -19.48 6.79
C ASN A 76 -8.67 -17.98 6.60
N ALA A 77 -7.62 -17.17 6.57
CA ALA A 77 -7.73 -15.71 6.51
C ALA A 77 -6.56 -15.07 5.77
N ASP A 78 -6.76 -13.85 5.29
CA ASP A 78 -5.67 -12.99 4.82
C ASP A 78 -4.79 -12.60 6.01
N MET A 79 -3.50 -12.90 5.91
CA MET A 79 -2.50 -12.59 6.93
C MET A 79 -1.35 -11.82 6.31
N VAL A 80 -0.65 -11.06 7.15
CA VAL A 80 0.64 -10.48 6.80
C VAL A 80 1.72 -11.49 7.13
N VAL A 81 2.46 -11.89 6.10
CA VAL A 81 3.62 -12.77 6.22
C VAL A 81 4.86 -11.90 6.22
N VAL A 82 5.63 -11.98 7.31
CA VAL A 82 6.91 -11.29 7.46
C VAL A 82 8.00 -12.36 7.46
N GLN A 83 8.95 -12.24 6.53
CA GLN A 83 10.03 -13.22 6.37
C GLN A 83 11.40 -12.56 6.55
N GLY A 84 12.25 -13.23 7.31
CA GLY A 84 13.66 -12.98 7.44
C GLY A 84 14.46 -14.27 7.24
N PRO A 85 15.79 -14.22 7.28
CA PRO A 85 16.61 -15.41 7.07
C PRO A 85 16.28 -16.52 8.09
N GLY A 86 15.64 -17.60 7.63
CA GLY A 86 15.25 -18.75 8.44
C GLY A 86 14.11 -18.48 9.43
N ILE A 87 13.38 -17.36 9.30
CA ILE A 87 12.30 -16.97 10.19
C ILE A 87 11.11 -16.49 9.35
N THR A 88 9.94 -17.06 9.58
CA THR A 88 8.68 -16.66 8.94
C THR A 88 7.63 -16.46 10.01
N SER A 89 6.89 -15.37 9.93
CA SER A 89 5.80 -15.06 10.86
C SER A 89 4.56 -14.64 10.06
N SER A 90 3.46 -15.35 10.27
CA SER A 90 2.15 -15.02 9.67
C SER A 90 1.26 -14.42 10.74
N LEU A 91 0.78 -13.20 10.54
CA LEU A 91 0.00 -12.46 11.53
C LEU A 91 -1.28 -11.90 10.93
N GLY A 92 -2.38 -12.11 11.64
CA GLY A 92 -3.64 -11.43 11.36
C GLY A 92 -3.61 -9.97 11.81
N GLU A 93 -4.69 -9.26 11.53
CA GLU A 93 -4.86 -7.86 11.94
C GLU A 93 -4.70 -7.69 13.46
N GLY A 94 -4.01 -6.62 13.87
CA GLY A 94 -3.70 -6.34 15.28
C GLY A 94 -2.54 -7.16 15.87
N GLY A 95 -2.14 -8.25 15.20
CA GLY A 95 -1.10 -9.19 15.63
C GLY A 95 0.28 -8.55 15.77
N ARG A 96 1.06 -9.04 16.73
CA ARG A 96 2.44 -8.61 16.99
C ARG A 96 3.39 -9.77 16.79
N GLY A 97 4.53 -9.48 16.19
CA GLY A 97 5.57 -10.46 15.95
C GLY A 97 6.95 -9.84 16.15
N ASP A 98 7.91 -10.73 16.27
CA ASP A 98 9.27 -10.34 16.53
C ASP A 98 10.25 -11.27 15.80
N MET A 99 11.36 -10.70 15.32
CA MET A 99 12.40 -11.44 14.63
C MET A 99 13.76 -11.14 15.25
N ARG A 100 14.44 -12.19 15.68
CA ARG A 100 15.74 -12.10 16.32
C ARG A 100 16.69 -13.13 15.75
N ARG A 101 17.89 -12.70 15.36
CA ARG A 101 18.94 -13.60 14.85
C ARG A 101 20.25 -13.55 15.61
N ASN A 102 20.68 -12.38 16.11
CA ASN A 102 22.00 -12.22 16.75
C ASN A 102 21.96 -12.12 18.28
N GLY A 103 20.83 -12.39 18.92
CA GLY A 103 20.71 -12.39 20.38
C GLY A 103 20.67 -11.00 21.06
N LYS A 104 20.91 -9.91 20.31
CA LYS A 104 21.10 -8.56 20.89
C LYS A 104 19.90 -7.65 20.70
N ASN A 105 19.40 -7.55 19.47
CA ASN A 105 18.22 -6.75 19.15
C ASN A 105 17.19 -7.61 18.45
N THR A 106 15.94 -7.22 18.63
CA THR A 106 14.78 -7.90 18.08
C THR A 106 14.06 -6.92 17.17
N LEU A 107 13.86 -7.29 15.92
CA LEU A 107 13.02 -6.53 15.01
C LEU A 107 11.56 -6.79 15.37
N SER A 108 10.94 -5.85 16.06
CA SER A 108 9.54 -5.96 16.49
C SER A 108 8.60 -5.31 15.47
N PHE A 109 7.46 -5.93 15.21
CA PHE A 109 6.45 -5.41 14.28
C PHE A 109 5.02 -5.75 14.69
N ARG A 110 4.08 -4.94 14.19
CA ARG A 110 2.64 -5.10 14.41
C ARG A 110 1.88 -4.86 13.11
N VAL A 111 0.94 -5.75 12.83
CA VAL A 111 -0.05 -5.53 11.78
C VAL A 111 -1.11 -4.58 12.31
N LEU A 112 -1.30 -3.46 11.61
CA LEU A 112 -2.28 -2.45 11.99
C LEU A 112 -3.63 -2.66 11.30
N ALA A 113 -3.62 -3.05 10.03
CA ALA A 113 -4.83 -3.27 9.25
C ALA A 113 -4.57 -4.28 8.12
N ILE A 114 -5.54 -5.13 7.81
CA ILE A 114 -5.56 -5.98 6.63
C ILE A 114 -6.86 -5.69 5.88
N THR A 115 -6.74 -5.23 4.63
CA THR A 115 -7.89 -4.90 3.78
C THR A 115 -7.82 -5.70 2.47
N SER A 116 -8.91 -5.66 1.71
CA SER A 116 -8.93 -6.22 0.35
C SER A 116 -7.85 -5.61 -0.55
N GLN A 117 -7.53 -4.32 -0.35
CA GLN A 117 -6.57 -3.55 -1.16
C GLN A 117 -5.11 -3.73 -0.72
N GLY A 118 -4.85 -4.18 0.51
CA GLY A 118 -3.49 -4.32 1.01
C GLY A 118 -3.42 -4.52 2.52
N ALA A 119 -2.25 -4.30 3.11
CA ALA A 119 -2.07 -4.35 4.55
C ALA A 119 -1.16 -3.23 5.04
N THR A 120 -1.36 -2.82 6.28
CA THR A 120 -0.54 -1.82 6.97
C THR A 120 0.23 -2.49 8.10
N ILE A 121 1.55 -2.33 8.09
CA ILE A 121 2.45 -2.86 9.12
C ILE A 121 3.28 -1.74 9.72
N ARG A 122 3.57 -1.86 11.02
CA ARG A 122 4.47 -0.96 11.74
C ARG A 122 5.58 -1.75 12.40
N PHE A 123 6.82 -1.41 12.07
CA PHE A 123 8.03 -1.85 12.73
C PHE A 123 8.43 -0.85 13.82
N THR A 124 8.81 -1.35 15.00
CA THR A 124 9.20 -0.53 16.17
C THR A 124 10.65 -0.74 16.60
N GLY A 125 11.34 -1.67 15.95
CA GLY A 125 12.78 -1.90 16.06
C GLY A 125 13.23 -2.68 17.27
#